data_AF-A0A538D438-F1
#
_entry.id   AF-A0A538D438-F1
#
_cell.length_a   1.000
_cell.length_b   1.000
_cell.length_c   1.000
_cell.angle_alpha   90.00
_cell.angle_beta   90.00
_cell.angle_gamma   90.00
#
_symmetry.space_group_name_H-M   'P 1'
#
loop_
_entity.id
_entity.type
_entity.pdbx_description
1 polymer ?
#
loop_
_entity_poly.entity_id
_entity_poly.type
_entity_poly.pdbx_seq_one_letter_code
_entity_poly.pdbx_strand_id
1 'polypeptide(L)'
;MKKAFALTALICALATIGTGSLSAAARAKKFAPHQEPRGIGNLVTRSDHITLVYDAGVKSATGSVYVRNDLTHKFVRLPLASERGPASTFKARVPGRLLRGHRLVYYAVLRDPKTRRTARVPARGTSSALILGHPVVVDLGRHRFGETRSPDEVVARARPDQVGWQLPPPGQGPKAGPQSFAIGADHSIYLHDSFNDRMLVWKAGDPDRIVRSVPLPDRTADNDVALGPEGSVYVTHSEGVGADYHVVLKRLASTGEELWTGRLAGDFFGNSGTFEIGVNSSLRTGPDGKLHVLAAMTSLPGGQLGWMPVATPDGRPIASSAQRRGTGWPYQPIGEGERMITEVYTAVPDSAPHEIRVAIVDRRGNIVRAWRVISRTPINLHDTPDVLRGAPTLVLDVLEGNDTSSRWEYEVLRLVPDGSPTMFSVPHRVFGDNILSDVRLSSSPGGGVY
;
A
#
# COMPACT_ATOMS: atom_id res chain seq x y z
N MET A 1 -11.68 15.40 -13.40
CA MET A 1 -11.29 13.96 -13.52
C MET A 1 -9.79 13.71 -13.35
N LYS A 2 -8.89 14.59 -13.83
CA LYS A 2 -7.42 14.39 -13.76
C LYS A 2 -6.79 14.56 -12.36
N LYS A 3 -7.54 15.03 -11.36
CA LYS A 3 -7.06 15.20 -9.97
C LYS A 3 -7.85 14.39 -8.94
N ALA A 4 -9.08 13.96 -9.27
CA ALA A 4 -9.92 13.16 -8.37
C ALA A 4 -9.45 11.70 -8.21
N PHE A 5 -8.68 11.15 -9.15
CA PHE A 5 -8.11 9.79 -9.07
C PHE A 5 -6.72 9.72 -8.43
N ALA A 6 -6.20 10.84 -7.90
CA ALA A 6 -5.01 10.83 -7.06
C ALA A 6 -5.30 10.31 -5.62
N LEU A 7 -6.56 10.00 -5.29
CA LEU A 7 -7.01 9.82 -3.92
C LEU A 7 -6.80 8.42 -3.31
N THR A 8 -6.30 7.44 -4.07
CA THR A 8 -5.75 6.18 -3.48
C THR A 8 -4.36 5.84 -3.99
N ALA A 9 -3.64 6.86 -4.45
CA ALA A 9 -2.18 6.93 -4.43
C ALA A 9 -1.73 8.09 -3.53
N LEU A 10 -2.54 8.47 -2.53
CA LEU A 10 -2.23 9.50 -1.55
C LEU A 10 -1.60 8.88 -0.29
N ILE A 11 -0.45 8.21 -0.45
CA ILE A 11 0.63 8.42 0.52
C ILE A 11 1.34 9.70 0.03
N CYS A 12 0.69 10.85 0.22
CA CYS A 12 1.21 12.15 -0.21
C CYS A 12 0.90 13.21 0.85
N ALA A 13 1.86 13.31 1.78
CA ALA A 13 2.40 14.53 2.35
C ALA A 13 1.54 15.81 2.29
N LEU A 14 1.06 16.22 3.46
CA LEU A 14 1.07 17.63 3.87
C LEU A 14 2.23 17.82 4.86
N ALA A 15 3.43 18.05 4.34
CA ALA A 15 4.53 18.59 5.13
C ALA A 15 4.97 19.91 4.49
N THR A 16 4.42 21.01 4.98
CA THR A 16 4.96 22.35 4.74
C THR A 16 6.29 22.49 5.48
N ILE A 17 7.41 22.34 4.78
CA ILE A 17 8.73 22.76 5.28
C ILE A 17 9.36 23.69 4.25
N GLY A 18 9.74 24.88 4.73
CA GLY A 18 10.19 26.01 3.94
C GLY A 18 11.38 25.71 3.02
N THR A 19 11.36 26.36 1.87
CA THR A 19 12.40 26.35 0.85
C THR A 19 13.67 27.04 1.35
N GLY A 20 14.57 26.27 1.95
CA GLY A 20 15.97 26.66 2.13
C GLY A 20 16.81 26.15 0.96
N SER A 21 17.14 27.03 0.02
CA SER A 21 18.05 26.74 -1.11
C SER A 21 19.46 26.42 -0.60
N LEU A 22 19.82 25.13 -0.58
CA LEU A 22 21.21 24.70 -0.43
C LEU A 22 21.82 24.47 -1.82
N SER A 23 22.75 25.37 -2.18
CA SER A 23 23.61 25.28 -3.35
C SER A 23 24.45 24.01 -3.32
N ALA A 24 24.05 22.98 -4.07
CA ALA A 24 24.81 21.75 -4.25
C ALA A 24 25.82 21.89 -5.39
N ALA A 25 27.11 21.80 -5.06
CA ALA A 25 28.17 21.60 -6.04
C ALA A 25 27.86 20.36 -6.91
N ALA A 26 27.97 20.51 -8.23
CA ALA A 26 27.60 19.49 -9.20
C ALA A 26 28.54 18.26 -9.12
N ARG A 27 28.23 17.30 -8.25
CA ARG A 27 28.77 15.93 -8.34
C ARG A 27 28.36 15.35 -9.70
N ALA A 28 29.33 14.83 -10.46
CA ALA A 28 29.07 14.15 -11.72
C ALA A 28 28.00 13.06 -11.53
N LYS A 29 26.85 13.19 -12.20
CA LYS A 29 25.74 12.22 -12.09
C LYS A 29 26.25 10.82 -12.44
N LYS A 30 26.14 9.89 -11.49
CA LYS A 30 26.45 8.47 -11.69
C LYS A 30 25.51 7.91 -12.77
N PHE A 31 26.03 7.10 -13.70
CA PHE A 31 25.17 6.37 -14.64
C PHE A 31 24.44 5.27 -13.86
N ALA A 32 23.22 5.58 -13.44
CA ALA A 32 22.40 4.76 -12.57
C ALA A 32 21.01 4.59 -13.19
N PRO A 33 20.91 3.84 -14.31
CA PRO A 33 19.62 3.58 -14.92
C PRO A 33 18.73 2.78 -13.97
N HIS A 34 17.43 3.02 -14.04
CA HIS A 34 16.42 2.29 -13.29
C HIS A 34 15.24 1.93 -14.19
N GLN A 35 14.43 0.97 -13.74
CA GLN A 35 13.20 0.62 -14.41
C GLN A 35 12.10 1.48 -13.81
N GLU A 36 11.34 2.13 -14.69
CA GLU A 36 10.22 2.97 -14.31
C GLU A 36 9.09 2.10 -13.72
N PRO A 37 8.32 2.60 -12.74
CA PRO A 37 7.23 1.86 -12.14
C PRO A 37 6.06 1.61 -13.12
N ARG A 38 6.02 2.33 -14.24
CA ARG A 38 4.99 2.17 -15.28
C ARG A 38 5.32 1.07 -16.29
N GLY A 39 4.28 0.37 -16.75
CA GLY A 39 4.30 -0.51 -17.92
C GLY A 39 4.40 -2.02 -17.64
N ILE A 40 4.76 -2.43 -16.42
CA ILE A 40 4.62 -3.81 -15.95
C ILE A 40 4.33 -3.88 -14.45
N GLY A 41 3.36 -4.72 -14.11
CA GLY A 41 2.97 -5.09 -12.76
C GLY A 41 3.67 -6.33 -12.20
N ASN A 42 3.31 -6.70 -10.97
CA ASN A 42 3.67 -7.99 -10.38
C ASN A 42 2.78 -9.11 -10.91
N LEU A 43 1.53 -8.80 -11.27
CA LEU A 43 0.54 -9.72 -11.80
C LEU A 43 0.17 -9.33 -13.24
N VAL A 44 0.48 -10.19 -14.21
CA VAL A 44 0.20 -9.96 -15.64
C VAL A 44 -0.71 -11.03 -16.21
N THR A 45 -1.50 -10.71 -17.23
CA THR A 45 -2.35 -11.67 -17.95
C THR A 45 -1.85 -11.89 -19.37
N ARG A 46 -2.31 -12.97 -20.00
CA ARG A 46 -1.94 -13.28 -21.40
C ARG A 46 -2.45 -12.23 -22.40
N SER A 47 -3.51 -11.53 -22.06
CA SER A 47 -4.11 -10.47 -22.88
C SER A 47 -3.44 -9.11 -22.73
N ASP A 48 -2.52 -8.96 -21.76
CA ASP A 48 -1.91 -7.67 -21.49
C ASP A 48 -1.02 -7.17 -22.64
N HIS A 49 -0.94 -5.86 -22.75
CA HIS A 49 0.01 -5.17 -23.62
C HIS A 49 1.17 -4.62 -22.80
N ILE A 50 2.05 -5.52 -22.36
CA ILE A 50 3.16 -5.19 -21.48
C ILE A 50 4.27 -4.42 -22.21
N THR A 51 4.71 -3.33 -21.58
CA THR A 51 5.84 -2.51 -22.04
C THR A 51 6.81 -2.33 -20.88
N LEU A 52 8.05 -2.77 -21.05
CA LEU A 52 9.10 -2.57 -20.05
C LEU A 52 9.74 -1.20 -20.30
N VAL A 53 9.68 -0.31 -19.30
CA VAL A 53 10.13 1.08 -19.39
C VAL A 53 11.31 1.32 -18.45
N TYR A 54 12.32 2.02 -18.94
CA TYR A 54 13.55 2.31 -18.21
C TYR A 54 13.96 3.77 -18.42
N ASP A 55 14.41 4.44 -17.36
CA ASP A 55 15.12 5.71 -17.47
C ASP A 55 16.62 5.46 -17.32
N ALA A 56 17.38 5.90 -18.32
CA ALA A 56 18.82 5.77 -18.35
C ALA A 56 19.56 6.91 -17.65
N GLY A 57 18.87 8.01 -17.31
CA GLY A 57 19.44 9.26 -16.82
C GLY A 57 20.26 10.04 -17.87
N VAL A 58 20.47 9.48 -19.06
CA VAL A 58 21.19 10.11 -20.18
C VAL A 58 20.52 9.80 -21.52
N LYS A 59 20.46 10.80 -22.39
CA LYS A 59 19.76 10.72 -23.70
C LYS A 59 20.44 9.80 -24.71
N SER A 60 21.77 9.70 -24.63
CA SER A 60 22.59 8.91 -25.55
C SER A 60 22.61 7.42 -25.22
N ALA A 61 21.92 6.98 -24.16
CA ALA A 61 21.95 5.59 -23.78
C ALA A 61 21.39 4.69 -24.89
N THR A 62 21.93 3.48 -24.97
CA THR A 62 21.43 2.41 -25.84
C THR A 62 21.34 1.15 -25.01
N GLY A 63 20.55 0.17 -25.46
CA GLY A 63 20.44 -1.06 -24.70
C GLY A 63 19.46 -2.05 -25.26
N SER A 64 19.25 -3.11 -24.49
CA SER A 64 18.26 -4.14 -24.79
C SER A 64 17.69 -4.70 -23.52
N VAL A 65 16.45 -5.13 -23.62
CA VAL A 65 15.79 -5.93 -22.60
C VAL A 65 15.88 -7.38 -23.00
N TYR A 66 16.13 -8.24 -22.03
CA TYR A 66 16.19 -9.67 -22.16
C TYR A 66 14.99 -10.22 -21.42
N VAL A 67 14.09 -10.89 -22.13
CA VAL A 67 12.82 -11.39 -21.58
C VAL A 67 12.65 -12.87 -21.91
N ARG A 68 12.21 -13.66 -20.93
CA ARG A 68 11.77 -15.05 -21.15
C ARG A 68 10.57 -15.36 -20.27
N ASN A 69 9.89 -16.45 -20.58
CA ASN A 69 9.01 -17.11 -19.63
C ASN A 69 9.68 -18.31 -18.97
N ASP A 70 8.97 -18.96 -18.07
CA ASP A 70 9.36 -20.21 -17.41
C ASP A 70 9.27 -21.44 -18.34
N LEU A 71 8.55 -21.36 -19.45
CA LEU A 71 8.52 -22.42 -20.48
C LEU A 71 9.81 -22.51 -21.30
N THR A 72 10.66 -21.49 -21.25
CA THR A 72 11.91 -21.43 -22.02
C THR A 72 13.09 -21.02 -21.15
N HIS A 73 14.25 -21.65 -21.39
CA HIS A 73 15.47 -21.28 -20.67
C HIS A 73 16.22 -20.10 -21.30
N LYS A 74 15.92 -19.77 -22.56
CA LYS A 74 16.64 -18.73 -23.32
C LYS A 74 15.92 -17.39 -23.26
N PHE A 75 16.67 -16.33 -22.99
CA PHE A 75 16.18 -14.97 -23.09
C PHE A 75 16.06 -14.52 -24.55
N VAL A 76 14.91 -13.93 -24.88
CA VAL A 76 14.70 -13.19 -26.11
C VAL A 76 15.19 -11.76 -25.91
N ARG A 77 16.11 -11.32 -26.77
CA ARG A 77 16.60 -9.94 -26.78
C ARG A 77 15.63 -9.05 -27.52
N LEU A 78 15.18 -7.99 -26.85
CA LEU A 78 14.30 -6.95 -27.37
C LEU A 78 15.07 -5.62 -27.38
N PRO A 79 15.25 -4.95 -28.52
CA PRO A 79 15.92 -3.66 -28.56
C PRO A 79 15.10 -2.62 -27.78
N LEU A 80 15.79 -1.78 -27.01
CA LEU A 80 15.17 -0.63 -26.36
C LEU A 80 15.02 0.51 -27.38
N ALA A 81 13.80 1.03 -27.50
CA ALA A 81 13.51 2.21 -28.31
C ALA A 81 13.35 3.44 -27.41
N SER A 82 13.90 4.58 -27.82
CA SER A 82 13.68 5.84 -27.11
C SER A 82 12.21 6.22 -27.17
N GLU A 83 11.67 6.68 -26.04
CA GLU A 83 10.31 7.19 -25.96
C GLU A 83 10.25 8.66 -26.34
N ARG A 84 9.21 9.08 -27.09
CA ARG A 84 8.91 10.50 -27.28
C ARG A 84 8.44 11.06 -25.93
N GLY A 85 9.32 11.78 -25.22
CA GLY A 85 9.06 12.22 -23.85
C GLY A 85 10.34 12.68 -23.14
N PRO A 86 10.46 12.48 -21.80
CA PRO A 86 11.69 12.76 -21.06
C PRO A 86 12.87 12.12 -21.78
N ALA A 87 13.90 12.91 -22.04
CA ALA A 87 14.83 12.60 -23.10
C ALA A 87 15.79 11.42 -22.80
N SER A 88 15.65 10.76 -21.65
CA SER A 88 16.44 9.60 -21.22
C SER A 88 15.60 8.32 -21.03
N THR A 89 14.32 8.33 -21.41
CA THR A 89 13.43 7.17 -21.24
C THR A 89 13.41 6.26 -22.47
N PHE A 90 13.44 4.96 -22.21
CA PHE A 90 13.46 3.90 -23.21
C PHE A 90 12.42 2.84 -22.90
N LYS A 91 11.87 2.20 -23.94
CA LYS A 91 10.87 1.15 -23.79
C LYS A 91 11.06 -0.02 -24.74
N ALA A 92 10.59 -1.19 -24.32
CA ALA A 92 10.48 -2.37 -25.15
C ALA A 92 9.11 -3.05 -24.94
N ARG A 93 8.41 -3.34 -26.03
CA ARG A 93 7.15 -4.09 -25.98
C ARG A 93 7.44 -5.58 -25.83
N VAL A 94 6.82 -6.23 -24.85
CA VAL A 94 6.94 -7.67 -24.64
C VAL A 94 6.02 -8.40 -25.63
N PRO A 95 6.54 -9.31 -26.49
CA PRO A 95 5.70 -10.11 -27.36
C PRO A 95 4.74 -11.01 -26.58
N GLY A 96 3.47 -11.08 -26.99
CA GLY A 96 2.44 -11.87 -26.29
C GLY A 96 2.77 -13.37 -26.15
N ARG A 97 3.60 -13.93 -27.05
CA ARG A 97 4.10 -15.31 -26.92
C ARG A 97 4.95 -15.55 -25.65
N LEU A 98 5.54 -14.50 -25.09
CA LEU A 98 6.30 -14.55 -23.83
C LEU A 98 5.39 -14.41 -22.60
N LEU A 99 4.11 -14.07 -22.78
CA LEU A 99 3.09 -14.05 -21.71
C LEU A 99 2.39 -15.42 -21.58
N ARG A 100 3.13 -16.50 -21.79
CA ARG A 100 2.68 -17.89 -21.60
C ARG A 100 3.46 -18.53 -20.45
N GLY A 101 2.88 -19.53 -19.80
CA GLY A 101 3.45 -20.15 -18.60
C GLY A 101 2.96 -19.46 -17.32
N HIS A 102 3.76 -19.50 -16.26
CA HIS A 102 3.42 -18.96 -14.93
C HIS A 102 4.28 -17.76 -14.52
N ARG A 103 5.40 -17.52 -15.21
CA ARG A 103 6.31 -16.44 -14.82
C ARG A 103 6.97 -15.79 -16.04
N LEU A 104 6.98 -14.47 -16.05
CA LEU A 104 7.81 -13.65 -16.94
C LEU A 104 9.07 -13.25 -16.18
N VAL A 105 10.25 -13.50 -16.73
CA VAL A 105 11.54 -13.13 -16.15
C VAL A 105 12.26 -12.19 -17.09
N TYR A 106 12.77 -11.08 -16.58
CA TYR A 106 13.36 -10.05 -17.42
C TYR A 106 14.48 -9.25 -16.73
N TYR A 107 15.33 -8.64 -17.55
CA TYR A 107 16.32 -7.64 -17.15
C TYR A 107 16.73 -6.79 -18.35
N ALA A 108 17.25 -5.60 -18.12
CA ALA A 108 17.82 -4.77 -19.17
C ALA A 108 19.33 -4.59 -18.99
N VAL A 109 20.00 -4.33 -20.10
CA VAL A 109 21.38 -3.84 -20.13
C VAL A 109 21.37 -2.52 -20.89
N LEU A 110 21.71 -1.44 -20.19
CA LEU A 110 21.83 -0.10 -20.75
C LEU A 110 23.29 0.33 -20.74
N ARG A 111 23.70 1.03 -21.79
CA ARG A 111 25.06 1.52 -21.99
C ARG A 111 25.01 3.00 -22.33
N ASP A 112 25.80 3.79 -21.62
CA ASP A 112 26.12 5.15 -22.03
C ASP A 112 27.36 5.13 -22.95
N PRO A 113 27.22 5.46 -24.25
CA PRO A 113 28.35 5.45 -25.16
C PRO A 113 29.39 6.52 -24.82
N LYS A 114 29.01 7.63 -24.17
CA LYS A 114 29.93 8.73 -23.85
C LYS A 114 30.91 8.34 -22.76
N THR A 115 30.40 7.81 -21.64
CA THR A 115 31.25 7.37 -20.52
C THR A 115 31.70 5.91 -20.65
N ARG A 116 31.23 5.19 -21.67
CA ARG A 116 31.39 3.74 -21.88
C ARG A 116 30.88 2.88 -20.71
N ARG A 117 30.13 3.46 -19.77
CA ARG A 117 29.55 2.75 -18.63
C ARG A 117 28.40 1.87 -19.09
N THR A 118 28.30 0.69 -18.50
CA THR A 118 27.22 -0.26 -18.72
C THR A 118 26.60 -0.61 -17.38
N ALA A 119 25.27 -0.73 -17.35
CA ALA A 119 24.54 -1.09 -16.14
C ALA A 119 23.43 -2.08 -16.49
N ARG A 120 23.24 -3.02 -15.56
CA ARG A 120 22.15 -4.01 -15.60
C ARG A 120 21.02 -3.54 -14.69
N VAL A 121 19.79 -3.67 -15.16
CA VAL A 121 18.59 -3.28 -14.40
C VAL A 121 17.63 -4.48 -14.32
N PRO A 122 17.28 -4.96 -13.11
CA PRO A 122 17.82 -4.53 -11.82
C PRO A 122 19.29 -4.96 -11.63
N ALA A 123 20.06 -4.23 -10.81
CA ALA A 123 21.47 -4.52 -10.55
C ALA A 123 21.70 -5.93 -9.96
N ARG A 124 20.70 -6.46 -9.24
CA ARG A 124 20.71 -7.81 -8.63
C ARG A 124 20.50 -8.96 -9.63
N GLY A 125 20.31 -8.67 -10.91
CA GLY A 125 20.20 -9.70 -11.95
C GLY A 125 18.91 -9.58 -12.73
N THR A 126 17.86 -10.24 -12.28
CA THR A 126 16.56 -10.30 -12.98
C THR A 126 15.43 -9.85 -12.07
N SER A 127 14.39 -9.29 -12.69
CA SER A 127 13.07 -9.11 -12.10
C SER A 127 12.11 -10.17 -12.67
N SER A 128 10.93 -10.30 -12.08
CA SER A 128 9.89 -11.19 -12.57
C SER A 128 8.49 -10.69 -12.27
N ALA A 129 7.53 -11.09 -13.12
CA ALA A 129 6.10 -10.95 -12.89
C ALA A 129 5.44 -12.33 -12.99
N LEU A 130 4.36 -12.55 -12.24
CA LEU A 130 3.57 -13.77 -12.29
C LEU A 130 2.51 -13.65 -13.39
N ILE A 131 2.41 -14.69 -14.22
CA ILE A 131 1.45 -14.75 -15.31
C ILE A 131 0.20 -15.46 -14.80
N LEU A 132 -0.91 -14.71 -14.71
CA LEU A 132 -2.23 -15.23 -14.37
C LEU A 132 -2.74 -16.08 -15.55
N GLY A 133 -2.62 -17.40 -15.42
CA GLY A 133 -3.03 -18.34 -16.47
C GLY A 133 -4.55 -18.43 -16.63
N HIS A 134 -5.23 -18.74 -15.53
CA HIS A 134 -6.69 -18.91 -15.46
C HIS A 134 -7.23 -18.24 -14.20
N PRO A 135 -7.14 -16.90 -14.09
CA PRO A 135 -7.72 -16.21 -12.94
C PRO A 135 -9.24 -16.32 -12.98
N VAL A 136 -9.85 -16.43 -11.81
CA VAL A 136 -11.29 -16.27 -11.63
C VAL A 136 -11.66 -14.82 -11.96
N VAL A 137 -12.60 -14.61 -12.86
CA VAL A 137 -13.05 -13.26 -13.23
C VAL A 137 -14.26 -12.90 -12.39
N VAL A 138 -14.17 -11.78 -11.67
CA VAL A 138 -15.26 -11.19 -10.89
C VAL A 138 -15.68 -9.90 -11.60
N ASP A 139 -16.83 -9.91 -12.25
CA ASP A 139 -17.39 -8.73 -12.93
C ASP A 139 -18.35 -7.99 -11.99
N LEU A 140 -17.95 -6.81 -11.54
CA LEU A 140 -18.75 -5.95 -10.67
C LEU A 140 -19.82 -5.16 -11.44
N GLY A 141 -19.77 -5.14 -12.78
CA GLY A 141 -20.66 -4.34 -13.59
C GLY A 141 -20.47 -2.84 -13.36
N ARG A 142 -21.57 -2.08 -13.31
CA ARG A 142 -21.57 -0.65 -12.97
C ARG A 142 -22.10 -0.49 -11.56
N HIS A 143 -21.36 0.23 -10.72
CA HIS A 143 -21.75 0.54 -9.34
C HIS A 143 -23.06 1.33 -9.27
N ARG A 144 -23.87 1.08 -8.23
CA ARG A 144 -25.12 1.79 -7.96
C ARG A 144 -25.00 2.59 -6.68
N PHE A 145 -24.55 3.84 -6.82
CA PHE A 145 -24.46 4.76 -5.68
C PHE A 145 -25.80 4.97 -4.99
N GLY A 146 -25.78 5.00 -3.66
CA GLY A 146 -26.92 5.13 -2.76
C GLY A 146 -27.50 3.79 -2.30
N GLU A 147 -27.12 2.66 -2.90
CA GLU A 147 -27.55 1.32 -2.49
C GLU A 147 -26.64 0.73 -1.39
N THR A 148 -26.35 1.53 -0.36
CA THR A 148 -25.43 1.12 0.71
C THR A 148 -26.12 0.33 1.81
N ARG A 149 -25.40 -0.64 2.38
CA ARG A 149 -25.80 -1.40 3.55
C ARG A 149 -25.63 -0.54 4.81
N SER A 150 -26.64 -0.54 5.68
CA SER A 150 -26.52 0.04 7.03
C SER A 150 -25.68 -0.87 7.93
N PRO A 151 -24.95 -0.31 8.91
CA PRO A 151 -24.20 -1.14 9.85
C PRO A 151 -25.15 -2.08 10.59
N ASP A 152 -24.72 -3.33 10.79
CA ASP A 152 -25.49 -4.30 11.57
C ASP A 152 -25.49 -3.93 13.07
N GLU A 153 -24.44 -3.26 13.52
CA GLU A 153 -24.26 -2.83 14.92
C GLU A 153 -23.47 -1.52 15.00
N VAL A 154 -23.77 -0.71 16.01
CA VAL A 154 -22.92 0.42 16.41
C VAL A 154 -22.23 0.07 17.71
N VAL A 155 -20.92 -0.18 17.64
CA VAL A 155 -20.12 -0.71 18.76
C VAL A 155 -19.46 0.37 19.62
N ALA A 156 -19.47 1.62 19.17
CA ALA A 156 -18.95 2.77 19.90
C ALA A 156 -19.62 4.07 19.43
N ARG A 157 -19.88 4.98 20.36
CA ARG A 157 -20.38 6.33 20.12
C ARG A 157 -19.56 7.34 20.92
N ALA A 158 -19.19 8.42 20.26
CA ALA A 158 -18.63 9.61 20.88
C ALA A 158 -19.44 10.83 20.45
N ARG A 159 -19.67 11.76 21.37
CA ARG A 159 -20.23 13.08 21.05
C ARG A 159 -19.16 13.99 20.46
N PRO A 160 -19.54 15.05 19.73
CA PRO A 160 -18.57 16.00 19.18
C PRO A 160 -17.65 16.67 20.22
N ASP A 161 -18.12 16.87 21.46
CA ASP A 161 -17.32 17.42 22.57
C ASP A 161 -16.32 16.43 23.19
N GLN A 162 -16.40 15.15 22.81
CA GLN A 162 -15.57 14.08 23.38
C GLN A 162 -14.37 13.71 22.49
N VAL A 163 -14.29 14.25 21.28
CA VAL A 163 -13.22 13.97 20.31
C VAL A 163 -12.61 15.25 19.75
N GLY A 164 -11.40 15.16 19.22
CA GLY A 164 -10.65 16.26 18.64
C GLY A 164 -11.04 16.50 17.19
N TRP A 165 -10.96 17.76 16.78
CA TRP A 165 -11.29 18.19 15.42
C TRP A 165 -10.27 19.20 14.91
N GLN A 166 -9.89 19.06 13.65
CA GLN A 166 -9.23 20.09 12.88
C GLN A 166 -10.28 20.83 12.03
N LEU A 167 -10.58 22.07 12.41
CA LEU A 167 -11.58 22.90 11.76
C LEU A 167 -10.94 24.22 11.31
N PRO A 168 -10.19 24.24 10.19
CA PRO A 168 -9.63 25.48 9.68
C PRO A 168 -10.75 26.44 9.23
N PRO A 169 -10.49 27.75 9.18
CA PRO A 169 -11.40 28.71 8.56
C PRO A 169 -11.79 28.28 7.14
N PRO A 170 -12.97 28.72 6.63
CA PRO A 170 -13.39 28.41 5.27
C PRO A 170 -12.30 28.73 4.24
N GLY A 171 -11.94 27.73 3.43
CA GLY A 171 -10.91 27.85 2.39
C GLY A 171 -9.45 27.73 2.86
N GLN A 172 -9.19 27.45 4.15
CA GLN A 172 -7.82 27.40 4.71
C GLN A 172 -7.31 25.99 5.08
N GLY A 173 -7.80 24.94 4.42
CA GLY A 173 -7.27 23.59 4.56
C GLY A 173 -8.35 22.53 4.76
N PRO A 174 -7.94 21.26 4.88
CA PRO A 174 -8.86 20.16 5.09
C PRO A 174 -9.45 20.21 6.51
N LYS A 175 -10.71 19.80 6.62
CA LYS A 175 -11.29 19.45 7.91
C LYS A 175 -10.90 18.01 8.22
N ALA A 176 -10.74 17.68 9.49
CA ALA A 176 -10.49 16.30 9.91
C ALA A 176 -10.99 16.07 11.35
N GLY A 177 -11.30 14.82 11.67
CA GLY A 177 -11.63 14.35 13.02
C GLY A 177 -10.86 13.07 13.34
N PRO A 178 -11.34 12.24 14.28
CA PRO A 178 -10.76 10.92 14.51
C PRO A 178 -10.68 10.11 13.22
N GLN A 179 -9.50 9.56 12.93
CA GLN A 179 -9.18 9.05 11.59
C GLN A 179 -9.18 7.53 11.46
N SER A 180 -9.08 6.81 12.59
CA SER A 180 -8.88 5.36 12.59
C SER A 180 -9.35 4.74 13.91
N PHE A 181 -9.50 3.42 13.93
CA PHE A 181 -9.85 2.67 15.12
C PHE A 181 -9.22 1.26 15.10
N ALA A 182 -9.30 0.54 16.21
CA ALA A 182 -8.88 -0.85 16.33
C ALA A 182 -9.80 -1.62 17.27
N ILE A 183 -9.84 -2.93 17.11
CA ILE A 183 -10.65 -3.83 17.94
C ILE A 183 -9.73 -4.80 18.67
N GLY A 184 -9.82 -4.79 19.99
CA GLY A 184 -9.06 -5.67 20.86
C GLY A 184 -9.51 -7.12 20.75
N ALA A 185 -8.64 -8.05 21.19
CA ALA A 185 -9.00 -9.47 21.29
C ALA A 185 -10.13 -9.73 22.29
N ASP A 186 -10.34 -8.82 23.25
CA ASP A 186 -11.45 -8.78 24.20
C ASP A 186 -12.70 -8.08 23.64
N HIS A 187 -12.71 -7.76 22.35
CA HIS A 187 -13.75 -6.99 21.65
C HIS A 187 -13.91 -5.54 22.15
N SER A 188 -12.98 -5.03 22.95
CA SER A 188 -12.94 -3.60 23.28
C SER A 188 -12.66 -2.78 22.01
N ILE A 189 -13.33 -1.65 21.87
CA ILE A 189 -13.20 -0.76 20.70
C ILE A 189 -12.28 0.38 21.08
N TYR A 190 -11.29 0.67 20.24
CA TYR A 190 -10.32 1.74 20.44
C TYR A 190 -10.45 2.73 19.29
N LEU A 191 -10.86 3.97 19.57
CA LEU A 191 -10.85 5.06 18.59
C LEU A 191 -9.55 5.85 18.71
N HIS A 192 -8.88 6.07 17.59
CA HIS A 192 -7.72 6.95 17.53
C HIS A 192 -8.19 8.42 17.47
N ASP A 193 -8.26 9.06 18.64
CA ASP A 193 -8.59 10.48 18.80
C ASP A 193 -7.32 11.32 18.61
N SER A 194 -6.79 11.26 17.40
CA SER A 194 -5.43 11.67 17.03
C SER A 194 -5.16 13.18 17.20
N PHE A 195 -6.20 14.00 17.16
CA PHE A 195 -6.11 15.45 17.43
C PHE A 195 -6.05 15.81 18.92
N ASN A 196 -6.31 14.85 19.80
CA ASN A 196 -6.12 14.97 21.25
C ASN A 196 -5.04 14.02 21.77
N ASP A 197 -4.22 13.45 20.89
CA ASP A 197 -3.11 12.56 21.23
C ASP A 197 -3.49 11.44 22.21
N ARG A 198 -4.56 10.71 21.90
CA ARG A 198 -5.07 9.62 22.75
C ARG A 198 -5.85 8.56 21.99
N MET A 199 -5.95 7.38 22.60
CA MET A 199 -6.97 6.37 22.24
C MET A 199 -8.14 6.46 23.21
N LEU A 200 -9.36 6.55 22.70
CA LEU A 200 -10.58 6.37 23.50
C LEU A 200 -11.01 4.91 23.43
N VAL A 201 -11.46 4.34 24.56
CA VAL A 201 -11.78 2.92 24.65
C VAL A 201 -13.20 2.70 25.13
N TRP A 202 -13.94 1.82 24.44
CA TRP A 202 -15.24 1.30 24.83
C TRP A 202 -15.12 -0.18 25.17
N LYS A 203 -15.93 -0.61 26.14
CA LYS A 203 -16.10 -2.04 26.43
C LYS A 203 -17.05 -2.64 25.39
N ALA A 204 -16.80 -3.87 24.99
CA ALA A 204 -17.74 -4.64 24.16
C ALA A 204 -19.17 -4.62 24.77
N GLY A 205 -20.16 -4.29 23.93
CA GLY A 205 -21.57 -4.21 24.33
C GLY A 205 -21.98 -2.96 25.12
N ASP A 206 -21.09 -2.00 25.33
CA ASP A 206 -21.41 -0.71 25.98
C ASP A 206 -20.99 0.47 25.08
N PRO A 207 -21.71 0.69 23.95
CA PRO A 207 -21.29 1.63 22.92
C PRO A 207 -21.36 3.09 23.35
N ASP A 208 -22.15 3.42 24.38
CA ASP A 208 -22.41 4.81 24.78
C ASP A 208 -21.44 5.33 25.85
N ARG A 209 -20.54 4.46 26.34
CA ARG A 209 -19.64 4.80 27.46
C ARG A 209 -18.17 4.57 27.10
N ILE A 210 -17.42 5.67 27.03
CA ILE A 210 -15.97 5.64 27.06
C ILE A 210 -15.54 5.19 28.47
N VAL A 211 -14.85 4.05 28.57
CA VAL A 211 -14.40 3.46 29.84
C VAL A 211 -12.95 3.78 30.17
N ARG A 212 -12.14 4.13 29.16
CA ARG A 212 -10.73 4.47 29.33
C ARG A 212 -10.26 5.44 28.24
N SER A 213 -9.27 6.24 28.58
CA SER A 213 -8.47 7.05 27.66
C SER A 213 -7.01 6.65 27.84
N VAL A 214 -6.32 6.33 26.74
CA VAL A 214 -4.89 5.97 26.75
C VAL A 214 -4.13 7.11 26.08
N PRO A 215 -3.26 7.84 26.79
CA PRO A 215 -2.47 8.90 26.17
C PRO A 215 -1.51 8.30 25.13
N LEU A 216 -1.33 9.02 24.04
CA LEU A 216 -0.34 8.78 23.00
C LEU A 216 0.73 9.89 23.07
N PRO A 217 1.91 9.70 22.47
CA PRO A 217 2.90 10.76 22.30
C PRO A 217 2.31 11.95 21.54
N ASP A 218 2.78 13.17 21.81
CA ASP A 218 2.29 14.38 21.14
C ASP A 218 2.38 14.26 19.60
N ARG A 219 1.40 14.84 18.89
CA ARG A 219 1.29 14.91 17.41
C ARG A 219 1.14 13.54 16.74
N THR A 220 0.06 12.86 17.09
CA THR A 220 -0.35 11.57 16.49
C THR A 220 -1.37 11.69 15.37
N ALA A 221 -1.77 12.92 15.01
CA ALA A 221 -2.74 13.21 13.95
C ALA A 221 -2.55 12.37 12.68
N ASP A 222 -1.30 12.18 12.25
CA ASP A 222 -0.93 11.48 11.01
C ASP A 222 -0.41 10.05 11.24
N ASN A 223 -0.45 9.52 12.46
CA ASN A 223 0.18 8.24 12.80
C ASN A 223 -0.83 7.11 12.75
N ASP A 224 -0.46 5.96 12.19
CA ASP A 224 -1.30 4.78 12.36
C ASP A 224 -1.05 4.09 13.71
N VAL A 225 -2.06 3.38 14.19
CA VAL A 225 -2.04 2.64 15.44
C VAL A 225 -2.45 1.18 15.25
N ALA A 226 -1.90 0.31 16.08
CA ALA A 226 -2.30 -1.09 16.17
C ALA A 226 -2.29 -1.56 17.61
N LEU A 227 -3.09 -2.58 17.92
CA LEU A 227 -3.11 -3.18 19.25
C LEU A 227 -2.08 -4.31 19.34
N GLY A 228 -1.39 -4.35 20.48
CA GLY A 228 -0.44 -5.39 20.84
C GLY A 228 -0.96 -6.31 21.94
N PRO A 229 -0.10 -7.23 22.42
CA PRO A 229 -0.41 -8.11 23.53
C PRO A 229 -0.82 -7.31 24.78
N GLU A 230 -1.71 -7.88 25.59
CA GLU A 230 -2.14 -7.32 26.89
C GLU A 230 -2.77 -5.91 26.78
N GLY A 231 -3.34 -5.58 25.61
CA GLY A 231 -3.96 -4.27 25.37
C GLY A 231 -2.96 -3.13 25.23
N SER A 232 -1.68 -3.44 25.00
CA SER A 232 -0.68 -2.44 24.60
C SER A 232 -1.04 -1.79 23.26
N VAL A 233 -0.56 -0.58 23.04
CA VAL A 233 -0.77 0.17 21.80
C VAL A 233 0.56 0.36 21.10
N TYR A 234 0.59 0.06 19.80
CA TYR A 234 1.67 0.44 18.92
C TYR A 234 1.30 1.71 18.17
N VAL A 235 2.27 2.62 18.06
CA VAL A 235 2.12 3.85 17.30
C VAL A 235 3.40 4.16 16.56
N THR A 236 3.29 4.46 15.27
CA THR A 236 4.39 5.02 14.49
C THR A 236 4.66 6.45 14.93
N HIS A 237 5.91 6.90 14.90
CA HIS A 237 6.27 8.26 15.27
C HIS A 237 7.52 8.71 14.50
N SER A 238 7.73 10.01 14.40
CA SER A 238 8.95 10.58 13.82
C SER A 238 9.90 11.09 14.89
N GLU A 239 11.18 10.78 14.78
CA GLU A 239 12.23 11.33 15.64
C GLU A 239 13.37 11.95 14.82
N GLY A 240 14.09 12.89 15.43
CA GLY A 240 15.19 13.61 14.80
C GLY A 240 14.77 14.82 13.96
N VAL A 241 15.76 15.53 13.43
CA VAL A 241 15.59 16.74 12.62
C VAL A 241 16.54 16.73 11.43
N GLY A 242 16.13 17.34 10.31
CA GLY A 242 16.97 17.46 9.12
C GLY A 242 17.43 16.09 8.60
N ALA A 243 18.75 15.90 8.52
CA ALA A 243 19.35 14.66 8.01
C ALA A 243 19.19 13.45 8.96
N ASP A 244 18.93 13.69 10.25
CA ASP A 244 18.76 12.64 11.27
C ASP A 244 17.29 12.21 11.45
N TYR A 245 16.37 12.80 10.67
CA TYR A 245 14.97 12.43 10.70
C TYR A 245 14.76 10.96 10.34
N HIS A 246 14.00 10.24 11.17
CA HIS A 246 13.65 8.83 10.92
C HIS A 246 12.32 8.45 11.58
N VAL A 247 11.74 7.35 11.13
CA VAL A 247 10.51 6.79 11.71
C VAL A 247 10.85 5.74 12.76
N VAL A 248 10.16 5.80 13.89
CA VAL A 248 10.22 4.83 14.98
C VAL A 248 8.86 4.19 15.20
N LEU A 249 8.86 3.03 15.85
CA LEU A 249 7.68 2.40 16.41
C LEU A 249 7.79 2.48 17.94
N LYS A 250 6.75 3.00 18.59
CA LYS A 250 6.62 2.98 20.04
C LYS A 250 5.61 1.92 20.44
N ARG A 251 5.91 1.16 21.50
CA ARG A 251 4.93 0.31 22.19
C ARG A 251 4.62 0.93 23.54
N LEU A 252 3.35 1.16 23.79
CA LEU A 252 2.82 1.74 25.02
C LEU A 252 2.03 0.68 25.78
N ALA A 253 2.11 0.70 27.11
CA ALA A 253 1.21 -0.06 27.97
C ALA A 253 -0.25 0.39 27.74
N SER A 254 -1.21 -0.38 28.25
CA SER A 254 -2.62 0.00 28.21
C SER A 254 -2.96 1.27 29.02
N THR A 255 -1.99 1.77 29.80
CA THR A 255 -2.00 3.05 30.53
C THR A 255 -1.41 4.21 29.72
N GLY A 256 -0.75 3.93 28.59
CA GLY A 256 -0.03 4.90 27.76
C GLY A 256 1.45 5.08 28.14
N GLU A 257 1.93 4.39 29.17
CA GLU A 257 3.35 4.38 29.53
C GLU A 257 4.19 3.73 28.42
N GLU A 258 5.28 4.37 28.01
CA GLU A 258 6.17 3.81 26.99
C GLU A 258 6.90 2.57 27.52
N LEU A 259 6.68 1.42 26.87
CA LEU A 259 7.38 0.16 27.17
C LEU A 259 8.71 0.08 26.41
N TRP A 260 8.72 0.53 25.15
CA TRP A 260 9.93 0.67 24.34
C TRP A 260 9.69 1.52 23.10
N THR A 261 10.80 2.02 22.55
CA THR A 261 10.88 2.66 21.22
C THR A 261 11.92 1.92 20.36
N GLY A 262 11.60 1.69 19.09
CA GLY A 262 12.45 0.96 18.14
C GLY A 262 12.49 1.60 16.75
N ARG A 263 13.69 1.76 16.19
CA ARG A 263 13.89 2.34 14.86
C ARG A 263 13.36 1.44 13.73
N LEU A 264 12.56 2.00 12.84
CA LEU A 264 12.14 1.35 11.61
C LEU A 264 13.24 1.43 10.55
N ALA A 265 13.37 0.37 9.76
CA ALA A 265 14.44 0.26 8.77
C ALA A 265 14.26 1.18 7.56
N GLY A 266 13.04 1.58 7.20
CA GLY A 266 12.80 2.45 6.05
C GLY A 266 13.32 3.87 6.24
N ASP A 267 13.55 4.56 5.14
CA ASP A 267 13.81 5.99 5.12
C ASP A 267 12.49 6.75 4.95
N PHE A 268 12.41 7.97 5.47
CA PHE A 268 11.31 8.85 5.14
C PHE A 268 11.48 9.41 3.73
N PHE A 269 10.38 9.69 3.05
CA PHE A 269 10.30 10.15 1.66
C PHE A 269 11.48 11.06 1.23
N GLY A 270 12.20 10.66 0.18
CA GLY A 270 13.21 11.49 -0.48
C GLY A 270 14.68 11.18 -0.15
N ASN A 271 14.98 10.41 0.90
CA ASN A 271 16.35 9.94 1.19
C ASN A 271 16.56 8.53 0.61
N SER A 272 16.74 8.46 -0.71
CA SER A 272 16.63 7.25 -1.56
C SER A 272 17.76 6.20 -1.42
N GLY A 273 18.13 5.80 -0.20
CA GLY A 273 19.08 4.72 0.06
C GLY A 273 18.44 3.34 0.16
N THR A 274 17.19 3.27 0.65
CA THR A 274 16.47 2.02 0.92
C THR A 274 14.99 2.06 0.48
N PHE A 275 14.07 1.42 1.21
CA PHE A 275 12.63 1.50 0.98
C PHE A 275 12.00 2.56 1.89
N GLU A 276 10.84 3.06 1.50
CA GLU A 276 10.15 4.18 2.13
C GLU A 276 9.12 3.71 3.15
N ILE A 277 9.05 4.44 4.28
CA ILE A 277 8.04 4.30 5.32
C ILE A 277 7.61 5.70 5.77
N GLY A 278 6.31 5.92 5.89
CA GLY A 278 5.73 7.11 6.48
C GLY A 278 5.30 6.88 7.93
N VAL A 279 5.09 7.97 8.67
CA VAL A 279 4.42 7.88 9.99
C VAL A 279 2.97 7.41 9.84
N ASN A 280 2.34 7.66 8.70
CA ASN A 280 1.00 7.18 8.35
C ASN A 280 0.99 5.78 7.70
N SER A 281 2.12 5.07 7.66
CA SER A 281 2.18 3.72 7.10
C SER A 281 1.32 2.76 7.94
N SER A 282 0.42 2.02 7.28
CA SER A 282 -0.52 1.11 7.94
C SER A 282 0.19 0.08 8.82
N LEU A 283 -0.30 -0.09 10.04
CA LEU A 283 0.14 -1.10 11.00
C LEU A 283 -0.87 -2.24 11.07
N ARG A 284 -0.37 -3.48 11.04
CA ARG A 284 -1.23 -4.67 11.08
C ARG A 284 -0.58 -5.86 11.75
N THR A 285 -1.35 -6.55 12.58
CA THR A 285 -0.95 -7.86 13.08
C THR A 285 -1.21 -8.92 12.02
N GLY A 286 -0.15 -9.58 11.56
CA GLY A 286 -0.23 -10.66 10.60
C GLY A 286 -0.74 -11.97 11.23
N PRO A 287 -1.07 -12.97 10.41
CA PRO A 287 -1.54 -14.28 10.88
C PRO A 287 -0.45 -15.08 11.64
N ASP A 288 0.81 -14.68 11.53
CA ASP A 288 1.92 -15.22 12.34
C ASP A 288 2.04 -14.53 13.71
N GLY A 289 1.10 -13.65 14.05
CA GLY A 289 1.06 -12.86 15.28
C GLY A 289 2.03 -11.68 15.31
N LYS A 290 2.90 -11.52 14.30
CA LYS A 290 3.84 -10.40 14.27
C LYS A 290 3.12 -9.12 13.84
N LEU A 291 3.54 -8.01 14.42
CA LEU A 291 3.17 -6.71 13.89
C LEU A 291 3.98 -6.42 12.63
N HIS A 292 3.31 -5.96 11.59
CA HIS A 292 3.89 -5.50 10.34
C HIS A 292 3.53 -4.03 10.09
N VAL A 293 4.42 -3.33 9.39
CA VAL A 293 4.18 -2.00 8.85
C VAL A 293 4.24 -2.05 7.32
N LEU A 294 3.34 -1.34 6.66
CA LEU A 294 3.36 -1.20 5.21
C LEU A 294 4.55 -0.34 4.78
N ALA A 295 5.43 -0.92 3.97
CA ALA A 295 6.58 -0.25 3.38
C ALA A 295 6.43 -0.21 1.85
N ALA A 296 7.05 0.78 1.23
CA ALA A 296 6.99 0.98 -0.22
C ALA A 296 8.39 1.07 -0.83
N MET A 297 8.59 0.46 -1.99
CA MET A 297 9.77 0.68 -2.83
C MET A 297 9.40 1.56 -4.03
N THR A 298 9.03 2.81 -3.78
CA THR A 298 8.55 3.76 -4.80
C THR A 298 9.61 4.10 -5.86
N SER A 299 10.89 4.11 -5.46
CA SER A 299 12.05 4.37 -6.32
C SER A 299 12.61 3.13 -7.02
N LEU A 300 12.05 1.94 -6.75
CA LEU A 300 12.39 0.69 -7.44
C LEU A 300 11.23 0.26 -8.36
N PRO A 301 11.54 -0.49 -9.43
CA PRO A 301 10.51 -0.92 -10.37
C PRO A 301 9.31 -1.63 -9.74
N GLY A 302 8.14 -1.11 -10.07
CA GLY A 302 6.83 -1.63 -9.67
C GLY A 302 6.21 -0.95 -8.44
N GLY A 303 6.84 0.08 -7.87
CA GLY A 303 6.27 0.81 -6.71
C GLY A 303 5.85 -0.14 -5.59
N GLN A 304 6.66 -1.19 -5.39
CA GLN A 304 6.19 -2.40 -4.73
C GLN A 304 5.81 -2.08 -3.29
N LEU A 305 4.63 -2.49 -2.88
CA LEU A 305 4.25 -2.54 -1.48
C LEU A 305 4.70 -3.86 -0.87
N GLY A 306 5.08 -3.81 0.40
CA GLY A 306 5.53 -4.98 1.14
C GLY A 306 5.30 -4.78 2.63
N TRP A 307 5.07 -5.88 3.31
CA TRP A 307 4.82 -5.86 4.74
C TRP A 307 6.10 -6.18 5.50
N MET A 308 6.63 -5.19 6.20
CA MET A 308 7.85 -5.32 6.98
C MET A 308 7.51 -5.73 8.41
N PRO A 309 8.03 -6.86 8.93
CA PRO A 309 7.80 -7.23 10.32
C PRO A 309 8.56 -6.29 11.26
N VAL A 310 7.90 -5.78 12.29
CA VAL A 310 8.42 -4.74 13.20
C VAL A 310 8.37 -5.12 14.67
N ALA A 311 7.43 -5.98 15.09
CA ALA A 311 7.39 -6.55 16.42
C ALA A 311 7.04 -8.05 16.39
N THR A 312 7.57 -8.80 17.35
CA THR A 312 7.26 -10.22 17.54
C THR A 312 5.86 -10.41 18.14
N PRO A 313 5.31 -11.64 18.15
CA PRO A 313 3.98 -11.88 18.71
C PRO A 313 3.83 -11.58 20.20
N ASP A 314 4.93 -11.69 20.97
CA ASP A 314 5.00 -11.27 22.38
C ASP A 314 5.33 -9.78 22.55
N GLY A 315 5.40 -9.04 21.45
CA GLY A 315 5.55 -7.59 21.41
C GLY A 315 6.94 -7.07 21.73
N ARG A 316 7.98 -7.82 21.37
CA ARG A 316 9.38 -7.36 21.38
C ARG A 316 9.73 -6.67 20.07
N PRO A 317 10.59 -5.64 20.09
CA PRO A 317 11.01 -4.97 18.85
C PRO A 317 11.87 -5.89 17.98
N ILE A 318 11.67 -5.83 16.66
CA ILE A 318 12.52 -6.50 15.67
C ILE A 318 13.61 -5.51 15.23
N ALA A 319 14.88 -5.91 15.30
CA ALA A 319 16.01 -5.06 14.90
C ALA A 319 15.95 -4.70 13.40
N SER A 320 16.30 -3.46 13.03
CA SER A 320 16.12 -2.94 11.66
C SER A 320 16.75 -3.82 10.57
N SER A 321 17.90 -4.46 10.82
CA SER A 321 18.50 -5.39 9.85
C SER A 321 17.66 -6.65 9.63
N ALA A 322 17.02 -7.16 10.69
CA ALA A 322 16.08 -8.27 10.61
C ALA A 322 14.76 -7.85 9.97
N GLN A 323 14.28 -6.63 10.23
CA GLN A 323 13.12 -6.05 9.53
C GLN A 323 13.35 -6.10 8.01
N ARG A 324 14.47 -5.53 7.51
CA ARG A 324 14.82 -5.54 6.07
C ARG A 324 14.88 -6.94 5.46
N ARG A 325 15.44 -7.91 6.20
CA ARG A 325 15.54 -9.31 5.73
C ARG A 325 14.20 -10.03 5.76
N GLY A 326 13.32 -9.64 6.69
CA GLY A 326 11.99 -10.22 6.87
C GLY A 326 10.94 -9.66 5.93
N THR A 327 11.15 -8.48 5.33
CA THR A 327 10.21 -7.91 4.35
C THR A 327 10.17 -8.74 3.07
N GLY A 328 9.02 -9.36 2.79
CA GLY A 328 8.74 -10.04 1.55
C GLY A 328 8.10 -9.08 0.53
N TRP A 329 8.78 -8.81 -0.58
CA TRP A 329 8.23 -7.99 -1.67
C TRP A 329 7.72 -8.89 -2.81
N PRO A 330 6.56 -8.61 -3.42
CA PRO A 330 5.53 -7.61 -3.10
C PRO A 330 4.41 -8.22 -2.26
N TYR A 331 4.77 -8.93 -1.18
CA TYR A 331 3.87 -9.89 -0.54
C TYR A 331 3.23 -9.33 0.71
N GLN A 332 1.94 -9.59 0.85
CA GLN A 332 1.25 -9.60 2.13
C GLN A 332 1.29 -10.99 2.75
N PRO A 333 1.70 -11.13 4.02
CA PRO A 333 1.60 -12.40 4.72
C PRO A 333 0.11 -12.74 4.92
N ILE A 334 -0.27 -13.92 4.44
CA ILE A 334 -1.56 -14.55 4.75
C ILE A 334 -1.24 -15.88 5.46
N GLY A 335 -2.23 -16.50 6.12
CA GLY A 335 -1.99 -17.66 7.00
C GLY A 335 -1.27 -18.83 6.32
N GLU A 336 -0.80 -19.80 7.10
CA GLU A 336 -0.29 -21.09 6.61
C GLU A 336 0.99 -21.02 5.75
N GLY A 337 1.62 -19.84 5.67
CA GLY A 337 2.82 -19.58 4.88
C GLY A 337 2.54 -19.38 3.40
N GLU A 338 1.27 -19.14 3.05
CA GLU A 338 0.89 -18.51 1.79
C GLU A 338 1.15 -17.00 1.86
N ARG A 339 1.16 -16.37 0.69
CA ARG A 339 1.33 -14.91 0.55
C ARG A 339 0.34 -14.38 -0.47
N MET A 340 -0.18 -13.20 -0.22
CA MET A 340 -1.07 -12.52 -1.14
C MET A 340 -0.33 -11.40 -1.87
N ILE A 341 -0.64 -11.23 -3.15
CA ILE A 341 -0.27 -10.07 -3.95
C ILE A 341 -1.57 -9.42 -4.40
N THR A 342 -1.70 -8.13 -4.18
CA THR A 342 -2.80 -7.31 -4.67
C THR A 342 -2.23 -6.16 -5.50
N GLU A 343 -2.87 -5.87 -6.62
CA GLU A 343 -2.40 -4.85 -7.55
C GLU A 343 -3.57 -4.17 -8.26
N VAL A 344 -3.52 -2.83 -8.28
CA VAL A 344 -4.41 -2.01 -9.08
C VAL A 344 -3.86 -1.95 -10.51
N TYR A 345 -4.61 -2.48 -11.47
CA TYR A 345 -4.19 -2.51 -12.86
C TYR A 345 -4.78 -1.33 -13.64
N THR A 346 -3.89 -0.54 -14.26
CA THR A 346 -4.24 0.52 -15.21
C THR A 346 -3.57 0.23 -16.55
N ALA A 347 -4.39 0.02 -17.60
CA ALA A 347 -3.86 -0.23 -18.94
C ALA A 347 -3.17 1.01 -19.54
N VAL A 348 -3.65 2.20 -19.17
CA VAL A 348 -3.14 3.49 -19.63
C VAL A 348 -2.69 4.29 -18.40
N PRO A 349 -1.45 4.81 -18.39
CA PRO A 349 -1.01 5.74 -17.35
C PRO A 349 -1.98 6.92 -17.21
N ASP A 350 -2.24 7.36 -15.99
CA ASP A 350 -3.14 8.48 -15.66
C ASP A 350 -4.63 8.27 -16.00
N SER A 351 -5.03 7.03 -16.35
CA SER A 351 -6.45 6.65 -16.44
C SER A 351 -6.98 6.14 -15.11
N ALA A 352 -8.28 6.33 -14.89
CA ALA A 352 -8.95 5.79 -13.72
C ALA A 352 -8.88 4.25 -13.72
N PRO A 353 -8.50 3.61 -12.60
CA PRO A 353 -8.40 2.15 -12.54
C PRO A 353 -9.78 1.47 -12.64
N HIS A 354 -9.82 0.35 -13.36
CA HIS A 354 -11.03 -0.44 -13.61
C HIS A 354 -10.81 -1.94 -13.35
N GLU A 355 -9.62 -2.31 -12.91
CA GLU A 355 -9.24 -3.70 -12.67
C GLU A 355 -8.35 -3.81 -11.43
N ILE A 356 -8.70 -4.73 -10.53
CA ILE A 356 -7.84 -5.17 -9.42
C ILE A 356 -7.45 -6.62 -9.67
N ARG A 357 -6.17 -6.93 -9.46
CA ARG A 357 -5.63 -8.28 -9.59
C ARG A 357 -5.21 -8.76 -8.22
N VAL A 358 -5.60 -9.99 -7.91
CA VAL A 358 -5.27 -10.64 -6.64
C VAL A 358 -4.70 -12.02 -6.93
N ALA A 359 -3.61 -12.39 -6.26
CA ALA A 359 -3.07 -13.75 -6.32
C ALA A 359 -2.64 -14.22 -4.93
N ILE A 360 -2.98 -15.46 -4.61
CA ILE A 360 -2.40 -16.22 -3.50
C ILE A 360 -1.26 -17.05 -4.07
N VAL A 361 -0.10 -16.99 -3.43
CA VAL A 361 1.09 -17.76 -3.79
C VAL A 361 1.59 -18.60 -2.64
N ASP A 362 2.10 -19.78 -2.96
CA ASP A 362 2.71 -20.68 -1.98
C ASP A 362 4.12 -20.21 -1.54
N ARG A 363 4.76 -20.96 -0.64
CA ARG A 363 6.14 -20.71 -0.19
C ARG A 363 7.16 -20.78 -1.33
N ARG A 364 6.89 -21.55 -2.38
CA ARG A 364 7.74 -21.73 -3.57
C ARG A 364 7.53 -20.60 -4.60
N GLY A 365 6.53 -19.74 -4.39
CA GLY A 365 6.17 -18.63 -5.27
C GLY A 365 5.34 -19.06 -6.48
N ASN A 366 4.63 -20.18 -6.39
CA ASN A 366 3.65 -20.61 -7.38
C ASN A 366 2.28 -20.00 -7.05
N ILE A 367 1.52 -19.61 -8.07
CA ILE A 367 0.13 -19.18 -7.89
C ILE A 367 -0.70 -20.39 -7.46
N VAL A 368 -1.33 -20.30 -6.29
CA VAL A 368 -2.33 -21.26 -5.80
C VAL A 368 -3.70 -20.87 -6.34
N ARG A 369 -4.01 -19.58 -6.30
CA ARG A 369 -5.26 -19.02 -6.82
C ARG A 369 -5.08 -17.57 -7.25
N ALA A 370 -5.85 -17.14 -8.23
CA ALA A 370 -5.84 -15.75 -8.66
C ALA A 370 -7.22 -15.28 -9.10
N TRP A 371 -7.45 -13.98 -8.97
CA TRP A 371 -8.66 -13.30 -9.38
C TRP A 371 -8.33 -12.05 -10.20
N ARG A 372 -9.24 -11.74 -11.12
CA ARG A 372 -9.33 -10.45 -11.81
C ARG A 372 -10.68 -9.85 -11.48
N VAL A 373 -10.68 -8.78 -10.71
CA VAL A 373 -11.88 -8.01 -10.40
C VAL A 373 -11.96 -6.90 -11.43
N ILE A 374 -13.04 -6.85 -12.21
CA ILE A 374 -13.25 -5.85 -13.26
C ILE A 374 -14.50 -5.02 -12.94
N SER A 375 -14.47 -3.73 -13.25
CA SER A 375 -15.60 -2.82 -13.03
C SER A 375 -15.75 -1.79 -14.14
N ARG A 376 -17.00 -1.45 -14.47
CA ARG A 376 -17.35 -0.33 -15.37
C ARG A 376 -17.33 1.02 -14.66
N THR A 377 -17.39 1.02 -13.33
CA THR A 377 -17.11 2.20 -12.51
C THR A 377 -15.64 2.16 -12.10
N PRO A 378 -14.95 3.30 -12.04
CA PRO A 378 -13.60 3.30 -11.52
C PRO A 378 -13.52 2.73 -10.12
N ILE A 379 -12.54 1.85 -9.89
CA ILE A 379 -12.29 1.19 -8.61
C ILE A 379 -10.83 1.31 -8.23
N ASN A 380 -10.56 1.59 -6.95
CA ASN A 380 -9.21 1.54 -6.41
C ASN A 380 -9.17 0.67 -5.15
N LEU A 381 -7.99 0.27 -4.71
CA LEU A 381 -7.85 -0.52 -3.49
C LEU A 381 -7.83 0.41 -2.28
N HIS A 382 -8.89 0.35 -1.47
CA HIS A 382 -8.98 1.07 -0.21
C HIS A 382 -8.38 0.21 0.90
N ASP A 383 -7.40 0.75 1.63
CA ASP A 383 -6.67 0.02 2.67
C ASP A 383 -6.06 -1.31 2.17
N THR A 384 -5.68 -2.19 3.11
CA THR A 384 -5.00 -3.44 2.84
C THR A 384 -5.95 -4.64 2.96
N PRO A 385 -6.06 -5.47 1.91
CA PRO A 385 -6.85 -6.71 1.90
C PRO A 385 -6.62 -7.62 3.09
N ASP A 386 -7.57 -8.51 3.41
CA ASP A 386 -7.37 -9.59 4.39
C ASP A 386 -7.82 -10.94 3.85
N VAL A 387 -7.61 -12.01 4.60
CA VAL A 387 -8.27 -13.30 4.40
C VAL A 387 -9.30 -13.50 5.51
N LEU A 388 -10.57 -13.27 5.19
CA LEU A 388 -11.68 -13.50 6.11
C LEU A 388 -12.37 -14.83 5.78
N ARG A 389 -12.42 -15.72 6.78
CA ARG A 389 -13.04 -17.06 6.65
C ARG A 389 -12.51 -17.80 5.41
N GLY A 390 -11.18 -17.81 5.25
CA GLY A 390 -10.48 -18.52 4.18
C GLY A 390 -10.58 -17.91 2.77
N ALA A 391 -11.11 -16.69 2.63
CA ALA A 391 -11.21 -16.02 1.33
C ALA A 391 -10.62 -14.61 1.39
N PRO A 392 -9.85 -14.18 0.37
CA PRO A 392 -9.44 -12.79 0.27
C PRO A 392 -10.65 -11.87 0.30
N THR A 393 -10.56 -10.82 1.10
CA THR A 393 -11.57 -9.77 1.23
C THR A 393 -10.88 -8.44 0.96
N LEU A 394 -11.49 -7.65 0.09
CA LEU A 394 -11.00 -6.35 -0.34
C LEU A 394 -11.99 -5.28 0.11
N VAL A 395 -11.49 -4.09 0.41
CA VAL A 395 -12.29 -2.87 0.40
C VAL A 395 -11.85 -2.08 -0.82
N LEU A 396 -12.81 -1.65 -1.63
CA LEU A 396 -12.54 -0.91 -2.85
C LEU A 396 -13.12 0.50 -2.72
N ASP A 397 -12.35 1.50 -3.10
CA ASP A 397 -12.90 2.83 -3.36
C ASP A 397 -13.68 2.79 -4.66
N VAL A 398 -14.95 3.19 -4.61
CA VAL A 398 -15.76 3.39 -5.81
C VAL A 398 -16.10 4.87 -5.92
N LEU A 399 -15.57 5.50 -6.97
CA LEU A 399 -15.67 6.94 -7.16
C LEU A 399 -16.31 7.26 -8.51
N GLU A 400 -17.33 8.12 -8.49
CA GLU A 400 -17.90 8.70 -9.71
C GLU A 400 -18.08 10.20 -9.52
N GLY A 401 -17.64 10.98 -10.51
CA GLY A 401 -17.88 12.42 -10.50
C GLY A 401 -16.76 13.25 -11.13
N ASN A 402 -16.85 14.55 -10.88
CA ASN A 402 -15.91 15.56 -11.35
C ASN A 402 -15.32 16.33 -10.16
N ASP A 403 -14.54 17.36 -10.45
CA ASP A 403 -13.81 18.11 -9.43
C ASP A 403 -14.75 18.97 -8.54
N THR A 404 -16.05 19.06 -8.87
CA THR A 404 -17.07 19.83 -8.13
C THR A 404 -18.14 18.97 -7.46
N SER A 405 -18.27 17.71 -7.86
CA SER A 405 -19.20 16.76 -7.26
C SER A 405 -18.66 15.34 -7.47
N SER A 406 -18.23 14.70 -6.38
CA SER A 406 -17.86 13.30 -6.35
C SER A 406 -18.82 12.52 -5.45
N ARG A 407 -19.20 11.33 -5.91
CA ARG A 407 -19.83 10.29 -5.11
C ARG A 407 -18.75 9.29 -4.76
N TRP A 408 -18.63 8.98 -3.48
CA TRP A 408 -17.67 8.03 -2.95
C TRP A 408 -18.41 7.06 -2.05
N GLU A 409 -18.26 5.78 -2.33
CA GLU A 409 -18.67 4.67 -1.47
C GLU A 409 -17.55 3.63 -1.41
N TYR A 410 -17.59 2.81 -0.37
CA TYR A 410 -16.74 1.65 -0.26
C TYR A 410 -17.48 0.42 -0.76
N GLU A 411 -16.82 -0.42 -1.56
CA GLU A 411 -17.31 -1.75 -1.91
C GLU A 411 -16.50 -2.80 -1.17
N VAL A 412 -17.16 -3.55 -0.29
CA VAL A 412 -16.55 -4.69 0.41
C VAL A 412 -16.76 -5.93 -0.43
N LEU A 413 -15.68 -6.55 -0.89
CA LEU A 413 -15.72 -7.69 -1.79
C LEU A 413 -14.99 -8.90 -1.20
N ARG A 414 -15.69 -10.02 -1.02
CA ARG A 414 -15.09 -11.31 -0.67
C ARG A 414 -14.92 -12.16 -1.93
N LEU A 415 -13.67 -12.53 -2.21
CA LEU A 415 -13.26 -13.29 -3.39
C LEU A 415 -13.41 -14.79 -3.16
N VAL A 416 -14.52 -15.34 -3.63
CA VAL A 416 -14.81 -16.78 -3.57
C VAL A 416 -14.24 -17.55 -4.79
N PRO A 417 -13.98 -18.87 -4.65
CA PRO A 417 -13.38 -19.67 -5.72
C PRO A 417 -14.16 -19.74 -7.03
N ASP A 418 -15.49 -19.66 -6.98
CA ASP A 418 -16.38 -19.79 -8.14
C ASP A 418 -16.54 -18.47 -8.92
N GLY A 419 -16.05 -17.35 -8.37
CA GLY A 419 -16.13 -16.03 -8.98
C GLY A 419 -17.44 -15.29 -8.73
N SER A 420 -18.37 -15.89 -8.00
CA SER A 420 -19.62 -15.25 -7.61
C SER A 420 -19.31 -14.04 -6.70
N PRO A 421 -19.74 -12.81 -7.02
CA PRO A 421 -19.46 -11.68 -6.15
C PRO A 421 -20.23 -11.83 -4.82
N THR A 422 -19.51 -11.96 -3.72
CA THR A 422 -20.07 -11.73 -2.38
C THR A 422 -19.65 -10.33 -1.97
N MET A 423 -20.57 -9.37 -2.11
CA MET A 423 -20.23 -7.96 -1.95
C MET A 423 -21.37 -7.14 -1.37
N PHE A 424 -21.02 -6.00 -0.78
CA PHE A 424 -21.96 -4.97 -0.37
C PHE A 424 -21.24 -3.62 -0.30
N SER A 425 -22.02 -2.55 -0.47
CA SER A 425 -21.50 -1.19 -0.41
C SER A 425 -21.70 -0.57 0.96
N VAL A 426 -20.78 0.27 1.40
CA VAL A 426 -20.81 1.03 2.66
C VAL A 426 -20.68 2.51 2.33
N PRO A 427 -21.44 3.41 2.96
CA PRO A 427 -21.35 4.82 2.62
C PRO A 427 -20.03 5.42 3.14
N HIS A 428 -19.36 6.23 2.32
CA HIS A 428 -18.24 7.05 2.78
C HIS A 428 -18.78 8.21 3.64
N ARG A 429 -18.67 8.10 4.97
CA ARG A 429 -19.25 9.07 5.92
C ARG A 429 -18.25 9.75 6.83
N VAL A 430 -16.98 9.72 6.48
CA VAL A 430 -15.98 10.34 7.36
C VAL A 430 -16.04 11.85 7.27
N PHE A 431 -15.80 12.48 8.42
CA PHE A 431 -15.78 13.91 8.52
C PHE A 431 -14.48 14.48 7.97
N GLY A 432 -14.59 15.18 6.84
CA GLY A 432 -13.45 15.83 6.21
C GLY A 432 -12.61 14.87 5.36
N ASP A 433 -11.30 15.09 5.34
CA ASP A 433 -10.35 14.24 4.61
C ASP A 433 -9.72 13.21 5.55
N ASN A 434 -9.47 12.00 5.02
CA ASN A 434 -8.80 10.93 5.75
C ASN A 434 -7.37 10.75 5.26
N ILE A 435 -6.45 10.66 6.22
CA ILE A 435 -5.05 10.32 5.97
C ILE A 435 -4.78 8.85 6.35
N LEU A 436 -5.64 8.27 7.20
CA LEU A 436 -5.57 6.90 7.69
C LEU A 436 -6.82 6.11 7.27
N SER A 437 -6.72 4.78 7.33
CA SER A 437 -7.82 3.88 6.99
C SER A 437 -8.97 4.02 7.99
N ASP A 438 -10.13 4.44 7.48
CA ASP A 438 -11.40 4.60 8.20
C ASP A 438 -12.35 3.41 8.04
N VAL A 439 -12.01 2.47 7.18
CA VAL A 439 -12.62 1.14 7.10
C VAL A 439 -11.56 0.10 7.42
N ARG A 440 -11.88 -0.88 8.27
CA ARG A 440 -10.93 -1.95 8.59
C ARG A 440 -11.54 -3.33 8.47
N LEU A 441 -10.75 -4.24 7.91
CA LEU A 441 -11.03 -5.68 7.92
C LEU A 441 -10.36 -6.29 9.16
N SER A 442 -11.13 -7.01 9.99
CA SER A 442 -10.57 -7.73 11.14
C SER A 442 -10.85 -9.23 11.05
N SER A 443 -9.78 -10.02 11.16
CA SER A 443 -9.79 -11.47 11.25
C SER A 443 -10.00 -12.01 12.68
N SER A 444 -10.31 -11.14 13.66
CA SER A 444 -10.59 -11.58 15.04
C SER A 444 -11.76 -12.59 15.10
N PRO A 445 -11.89 -13.41 16.17
CA PRO A 445 -12.95 -14.42 16.28
C PRO A 445 -14.33 -13.77 16.22
N GLY A 446 -14.91 -13.70 15.02
CA GLY A 446 -16.08 -12.90 14.68
C GLY A 446 -16.08 -12.57 13.19
N GLY A 447 -14.93 -12.17 12.66
CA GLY A 447 -14.70 -11.86 11.24
C GLY A 447 -15.66 -10.78 10.74
N GLY A 448 -15.23 -9.53 10.79
CA GLY A 448 -16.10 -8.39 10.48
C GLY A 448 -15.41 -7.34 9.61
N VAL A 449 -16.23 -6.56 8.92
CA VAL A 449 -15.84 -5.26 8.37
C VAL A 449 -16.39 -4.22 9.31
N TYR A 450 -15.52 -3.33 9.75
CA TYR A 450 -15.82 -2.31 10.74
C TYR A 450 -15.62 -0.93 10.15
#